data_AF-A0AAW2DH84-F1
#
_entry.id   AF-A0AAW2DH84-F1
#
_cell.length_a   1.000
_cell.length_b   1.000
_cell.length_c   1.000
_cell.angle_alpha   90.00
_cell.angle_beta   90.00
_cell.angle_gamma   90.00
#
_symmetry.space_group_name_H-M   'P 1'
#
loop_
_entity.id
_entity.type
_entity.pdbx_description
1 polymer ?
#
loop_
_entity_poly.entity_id
_entity_poly.type
_entity_poly.pdbx_seq_one_letter_code
_entity_poly.pdbx_strand_id
1 'polypeptide(L)'
;MYECENLESLSASEGSYLDLTSLSLGIMECPNFVSFPRLTEIIIFNCKFLKSLPEGMHTLLPSLVALQLYGCPELESFPQGGLPSNLVTLCIFMCEKLISYRMEWGLQGLHSLKVLKVESKCEEVKSFPEEALLPPTLTTFSISSFANLKSLNAKGFRHLNSLKSLKLWHCNKLQCLPEEGLPTSLFELQISSCPLLEEGCEKEKGKDWLKIAHIPYICIDKQIIR
;
A
#
# COMPACT_ATOMS: atom_id res chain seq x y z
N MET A 1 -15.44 17.65 -3.86
CA MET A 1 -14.20 17.15 -4.50
C MET A 1 -13.60 18.34 -5.22
N TYR A 2 -12.51 18.89 -4.71
CA TYR A 2 -11.80 19.97 -5.39
C TYR A 2 -10.57 19.36 -6.08
N GLU A 3 -10.37 19.70 -7.35
CA GLU A 3 -9.16 19.35 -8.09
C GLU A 3 -8.01 20.23 -7.57
N CYS A 4 -7.05 19.63 -6.88
CA CYS A 4 -5.86 20.32 -6.38
C CYS A 4 -4.85 20.48 -7.52
N GLU A 5 -5.16 21.31 -8.52
CA GLU A 5 -4.33 21.40 -9.74
C GLU A 5 -2.96 22.05 -9.52
N ASN A 6 -2.72 22.77 -8.42
CA ASN A 6 -1.47 23.51 -8.19
C ASN A 6 -0.81 23.24 -6.83
N LEU A 7 -1.20 22.18 -6.13
CA LEU A 7 -0.72 21.94 -4.77
C LEU A 7 0.68 21.30 -4.79
N GLU A 8 1.71 22.12 -4.56
CA GLU A 8 3.11 21.67 -4.49
C GLU A 8 3.50 21.07 -3.14
N SER A 9 2.90 21.56 -2.04
CA SER A 9 3.19 21.13 -0.68
C SER A 9 1.99 21.32 0.26
N LEU A 10 1.94 20.55 1.35
CA LEU A 10 1.00 20.72 2.45
C LEU A 10 1.74 21.31 3.66
N SER A 11 1.48 22.59 3.99
CA SER A 11 2.17 23.30 5.07
C SER A 11 1.24 23.65 6.26
N ALA A 12 1.84 23.98 7.40
CA ALA A 12 1.19 24.19 8.70
C ALA A 12 1.75 25.40 9.46
N SER A 13 0.91 26.27 10.02
CA SER A 13 1.24 27.26 11.07
C SER A 13 0.05 27.51 12.05
N GLU A 14 0.16 28.47 12.99
CA GLU A 14 -0.69 28.52 14.20
C GLU A 14 -2.02 29.26 14.05
N GLY A 15 -3.12 28.65 14.51
CA GLY A 15 -4.30 29.38 14.97
C GLY A 15 -5.67 28.81 14.55
N SER A 16 -6.47 28.52 15.58
CA SER A 16 -7.91 28.24 15.64
C SER A 16 -8.41 26.81 15.36
N TYR A 17 -9.19 26.32 16.33
CA TYR A 17 -9.83 25.01 16.40
C TYR A 17 -11.07 24.97 15.52
N LEU A 18 -11.14 24.02 14.58
CA LEU A 18 -12.38 23.65 13.91
C LEU A 18 -12.63 22.15 14.09
N ASP A 19 -13.77 21.84 14.70
CA ASP A 19 -14.26 20.48 14.96
C ASP A 19 -14.86 19.92 13.66
N LEU A 20 -14.14 19.01 13.02
CA LEU A 20 -14.44 18.51 11.68
C LEU A 20 -14.42 16.98 11.70
N THR A 21 -15.52 16.39 12.17
CA THR A 21 -15.67 14.94 12.43
C THR A 21 -15.78 14.08 11.18
N SER A 22 -15.75 14.65 9.98
CA SER A 22 -15.62 13.94 8.70
C SER A 22 -15.32 14.95 7.60
N LEU A 23 -14.04 15.23 7.36
CA LEU A 23 -13.62 15.90 6.13
C LEU A 23 -12.68 15.00 5.35
N SER A 24 -13.13 14.57 4.18
CA SER A 24 -12.24 14.29 3.06
C SER A 24 -11.56 15.61 2.68
N LEU A 25 -10.54 15.98 3.46
CA LEU A 25 -9.84 17.24 3.31
C LEU A 25 -8.95 17.11 2.06
N GLY A 26 -9.46 17.58 0.93
CA GLY A 26 -8.60 18.07 -0.15
C GLY A 26 -7.92 19.32 0.39
N ILE A 27 -6.78 19.14 1.03
CA ILE A 27 -6.09 20.21 1.78
C ILE A 27 -5.46 21.15 0.76
N MET A 28 -6.21 22.15 0.28
CA MET A 28 -5.66 23.28 -0.45
C MET A 28 -5.47 24.44 0.51
N GLU A 29 -4.24 24.96 0.55
CA GLU A 29 -3.85 26.24 1.16
C GLU A 29 -4.53 26.54 2.50
N CYS A 30 -4.35 25.66 3.48
CA CYS A 30 -4.61 25.98 4.87
C CYS A 30 -3.27 26.37 5.50
N PRO A 31 -2.96 27.67 5.65
CA PRO A 31 -1.69 28.08 6.24
C PRO A 31 -1.55 27.63 7.69
N ASN A 32 -2.59 27.05 8.32
CA ASN A 32 -2.60 26.61 9.71
C ASN A 32 -3.10 25.16 9.94
N PHE A 33 -2.21 24.16 9.88
CA PHE A 33 -2.52 22.77 10.25
C PHE A 33 -2.45 22.62 11.78
N VAL A 34 -3.51 23.05 12.47
CA VAL A 34 -3.70 22.74 13.89
C VAL A 34 -3.87 21.22 14.00
N SER A 35 -3.32 20.59 15.05
CA SER A 35 -3.53 19.15 15.28
C SER A 35 -5.01 18.81 15.11
N PHE A 36 -5.31 17.77 14.34
CA PHE A 36 -6.66 17.28 14.12
C PHE A 36 -6.84 15.99 14.93
N PRO A 37 -7.06 16.09 16.26
CA PRO A 37 -7.10 14.93 17.15
C PRO A 37 -8.32 14.03 16.91
N ARG A 38 -9.20 14.40 15.98
CA ARG A 38 -10.39 13.63 15.61
C ARG A 38 -10.39 13.14 14.17
N LEU A 39 -9.42 13.56 13.36
CA LEU A 39 -9.39 13.18 11.95
C LEU A 39 -8.91 11.73 11.83
N THR A 40 -9.80 10.86 11.34
CA THR A 40 -9.55 9.42 11.24
C THR A 40 -9.16 8.97 9.85
N GLU A 41 -9.43 9.78 8.83
CA GLU A 41 -9.16 9.42 7.43
C GLU A 41 -8.68 10.63 6.63
N ILE A 42 -7.65 10.43 5.81
CA ILE A 42 -7.16 11.38 4.82
C ILE A 42 -7.16 10.69 3.46
N ILE A 43 -7.73 11.38 2.46
CA ILE A 43 -7.70 10.96 1.06
C ILE A 43 -7.10 12.11 0.26
N ILE A 44 -5.97 11.85 -0.39
CA ILE A 44 -5.31 12.77 -1.32
C ILE A 44 -5.49 12.20 -2.71
N PHE A 45 -6.12 12.97 -3.59
CA PHE A 45 -6.53 12.50 -4.91
C PHE A 45 -6.08 13.47 -6.00
N ASN A 46 -5.36 12.93 -6.99
CA ASN A 46 -4.91 13.59 -8.20
C ASN A 46 -4.07 14.87 -7.96
N CYS A 47 -3.27 14.89 -6.88
CA CYS A 47 -2.35 15.99 -6.58
C CYS A 47 -1.05 15.84 -7.38
N LYS A 48 -1.08 16.29 -8.64
CA LYS A 48 0.01 16.06 -9.61
C LYS A 48 1.35 16.67 -9.22
N PHE A 49 1.35 17.75 -8.43
CA PHE A 49 2.55 18.49 -8.07
C PHE A 49 2.99 18.28 -6.61
N LEU A 50 2.26 17.46 -5.84
CA LEU A 50 2.53 17.26 -4.42
C LEU A 50 3.85 16.50 -4.26
N LYS A 51 4.87 17.18 -3.72
CA LYS A 51 6.21 16.59 -3.53
C LYS A 51 6.37 15.91 -2.17
N SER A 52 5.67 16.40 -1.16
CA SER A 52 5.77 15.92 0.22
C SER A 52 4.43 16.01 0.96
N LEU A 53 4.25 15.12 1.93
CA LEU A 53 3.20 15.20 2.95
C LEU A 53 3.64 16.15 4.09
N PRO A 54 2.72 16.64 4.94
CA PRO A 54 3.08 17.50 6.06
C PRO A 54 4.10 16.85 6.99
N GLU A 55 5.10 17.61 7.42
CA GLU A 55 5.98 17.17 8.49
C GLU A 55 5.21 17.02 9.82
N GLY A 56 5.66 16.09 10.67
CA GLY A 56 5.04 15.89 11.98
C GLY A 56 3.66 15.22 11.96
N MET A 57 3.22 14.59 10.86
CA MET A 57 1.93 13.87 10.81
C MET A 57 1.71 12.95 12.02
N HIS A 58 2.75 12.25 12.47
CA HIS A 58 2.71 11.36 13.63
C HIS A 58 2.29 12.03 14.95
N THR A 59 2.48 13.34 15.11
CA THR A 59 2.00 14.11 16.28
C THR A 59 0.71 14.87 15.98
N LEU A 60 0.57 15.42 14.78
CA LEU A 60 -0.55 16.28 14.40
C LEU A 60 -1.85 15.49 14.19
N LEU A 61 -1.73 14.22 13.82
CA LEU A 61 -2.85 13.35 13.45
C LEU A 61 -2.91 12.09 14.31
N PRO A 62 -3.04 12.22 15.65
CA PRO A 62 -2.94 11.08 16.56
C PRO A 62 -4.09 10.07 16.39
N SER A 63 -5.21 10.46 15.78
CA SER A 63 -6.36 9.60 15.54
C SER A 63 -6.50 9.11 14.11
N LEU A 64 -5.50 9.33 13.25
CA LEU A 64 -5.56 8.89 11.86
C LEU A 64 -5.46 7.36 11.76
N VAL A 65 -6.49 6.77 11.15
CA VAL A 65 -6.66 5.33 10.95
C VAL A 65 -6.46 4.95 9.49
N ALA A 66 -6.79 5.83 8.55
CA ALA A 66 -6.67 5.57 7.11
C ALA A 66 -5.99 6.72 6.37
N LEU A 67 -5.01 6.38 5.51
CA LEU A 67 -4.37 7.30 4.58
C LEU A 67 -4.46 6.71 3.18
N GLN A 68 -5.03 7.46 2.25
CA GLN A 68 -5.20 7.03 0.88
C GLN A 68 -4.62 8.06 -0.08
N LEU A 69 -3.67 7.64 -0.89
CA LEU A 69 -2.98 8.45 -1.90
C LEU A 69 -3.35 7.92 -3.28
N TYR A 70 -3.88 8.78 -4.13
CA TYR A 70 -4.30 8.45 -5.49
C TYR A 70 -3.73 9.48 -6.46
N GLY A 71 -2.98 9.04 -7.47
CA GLY A 71 -2.54 9.93 -8.55
C GLY A 71 -1.66 11.09 -8.06
N CYS A 72 -0.66 10.80 -7.22
CA CYS A 72 0.31 11.79 -6.74
C CYS A 72 1.71 11.42 -7.28
N PRO A 73 1.98 11.62 -8.58
CA PRO A 73 3.19 11.15 -9.25
C PRO A 73 4.47 11.83 -8.76
N GLU A 74 4.37 13.06 -8.27
CA GLU A 74 5.52 13.85 -7.80
C GLU A 74 5.89 13.60 -6.33
N LEU A 75 5.09 12.82 -5.58
CA LEU A 75 5.33 12.57 -4.16
C LEU A 75 6.54 11.65 -3.99
N GLU A 76 7.57 12.12 -3.28
CA GLU A 76 8.86 11.43 -3.23
C GLU A 76 9.02 10.52 -2.01
N SER A 77 8.51 10.93 -0.85
CA SER A 77 8.72 10.22 0.42
C SER A 77 7.58 10.47 1.43
N PHE A 78 7.58 9.67 2.49
CA PHE A 78 6.84 9.99 3.70
C PHE A 78 7.62 11.00 4.58
N PRO A 79 6.93 11.72 5.50
CA PRO A 79 7.56 12.74 6.36
C PRO A 79 8.71 12.21 7.23
N GLN A 80 9.62 13.09 7.66
CA GLN A 80 10.85 12.77 8.41
C GLN A 80 10.61 12.16 9.82
N GLY A 81 9.37 12.08 10.30
CA GLY A 81 8.98 11.33 11.51
C GLY A 81 8.08 10.12 11.26
N GLY A 82 7.86 9.77 9.99
CA GLY A 82 6.96 8.70 9.58
C GLY A 82 5.48 9.06 9.67
N LEU A 83 4.65 8.07 9.32
CA LEU A 83 3.20 8.14 9.41
C LEU A 83 2.72 7.92 10.86
N PRO A 84 1.49 8.31 11.21
CA PRO A 84 0.91 8.06 12.53
C PRO A 84 0.91 6.57 12.91
N SER A 85 1.29 6.25 14.15
CA SER A 85 1.40 4.87 14.63
C SER A 85 0.05 4.14 14.76
N ASN A 86 -1.05 4.89 14.83
CA ASN A 86 -2.43 4.39 14.86
C ASN A 86 -2.98 4.07 13.46
N LEU A 87 -2.20 4.29 12.39
CA LEU A 87 -2.62 4.01 11.03
C LEU A 87 -2.88 2.51 10.84
N VAL A 88 -4.08 2.17 10.40
CA VAL A 88 -4.54 0.80 10.14
C VAL A 88 -4.52 0.49 8.65
N THR A 89 -4.88 1.48 7.82
CA THR A 89 -4.98 1.32 6.36
C THR A 89 -4.12 2.33 5.64
N LEU A 90 -3.27 1.83 4.74
CA LEU A 90 -2.50 2.63 3.80
C LEU A 90 -2.79 2.18 2.37
N CYS A 91 -3.25 3.11 1.55
CA CYS A 91 -3.52 2.92 0.14
C CYS A 91 -2.60 3.86 -0.66
N ILE A 92 -1.82 3.32 -1.59
CA ILE A 92 -0.92 4.08 -2.46
C ILE A 92 -1.20 3.66 -3.90
N PHE A 93 -1.81 4.55 -4.68
CA PHE A 93 -2.26 4.24 -6.02
C PHE A 93 -1.74 5.29 -7.00
N MET A 94 -1.04 4.86 -8.04
CA MET A 94 -0.50 5.75 -9.08
C MET A 94 0.36 6.89 -8.48
N CYS A 95 1.29 6.51 -7.59
CA CYS A 95 2.27 7.41 -6.97
C CYS A 95 3.67 6.87 -7.27
N GLU A 96 4.09 6.94 -8.53
CA GLU A 96 5.24 6.20 -9.05
C GLU A 96 6.56 6.58 -8.36
N LYS A 97 6.82 7.88 -8.12
CA LYS A 97 8.04 8.32 -7.41
C LYS A 97 8.10 7.76 -5.99
N LEU A 98 7.01 7.84 -5.23
CA LEU A 98 6.94 7.30 -3.87
C LEU A 98 7.26 5.79 -3.85
N ILE A 99 6.87 5.07 -4.90
CA ILE A 99 7.10 3.62 -5.03
C ILE A 99 8.53 3.32 -5.50
N SER A 100 9.13 4.19 -6.32
CA SER A 100 10.56 4.11 -6.67
C SER A 100 11.44 4.18 -5.42
N TYR A 101 11.09 5.03 -4.43
CA TYR A 101 11.81 5.18 -3.16
C TYR A 101 11.23 4.36 -1.99
N ARG A 102 10.50 3.26 -2.28
CA ARG A 102 9.79 2.46 -1.27
C ARG A 102 10.64 1.97 -0.09
N MET A 103 11.94 1.78 -0.26
CA MET A 103 12.84 1.37 0.83
C MET A 103 12.86 2.37 1.99
N GLU A 104 12.52 3.63 1.73
CA GLU A 104 12.48 4.71 2.72
C GLU A 104 11.10 4.86 3.38
N TRP A 105 10.14 3.98 3.11
CA TRP A 105 8.79 4.13 3.66
C TRP A 105 8.71 4.00 5.19
N GLY A 106 9.65 3.29 5.81
CA GLY A 106 9.68 3.11 7.26
C GLY A 106 8.46 2.41 7.84
N LEU A 107 7.69 1.63 7.05
CA LEU A 107 6.42 1.04 7.50
C LEU A 107 6.58 0.05 8.66
N GLN A 108 7.78 -0.48 8.90
CA GLN A 108 8.08 -1.35 10.05
C GLN A 108 7.72 -0.72 11.40
N GLY A 109 7.78 0.61 11.50
CA GLY A 109 7.40 1.36 12.70
C GLY A 109 5.88 1.46 12.91
N LEU A 110 5.05 0.97 11.99
CA LEU A 110 3.59 1.09 12.06
C LEU A 110 2.96 -0.14 12.69
N HIS A 111 2.88 -0.11 14.03
CA HIS A 111 2.43 -1.21 14.87
C HIS A 111 0.93 -1.53 14.73
N SER A 112 0.15 -0.59 14.18
CA SER A 112 -1.29 -0.75 13.94
C SER A 112 -1.62 -1.12 12.50
N LEU A 113 -0.67 -1.06 11.56
CA LEU A 113 -0.96 -1.20 10.14
C LEU A 113 -1.42 -2.63 9.82
N LYS A 114 -2.64 -2.76 9.28
CA LYS A 114 -3.27 -4.04 8.92
C LYS A 114 -3.43 -4.21 7.43
N VAL A 115 -3.68 -3.12 6.72
CA VAL A 115 -4.03 -3.14 5.30
C VAL A 115 -3.06 -2.25 4.54
N LEU A 116 -2.35 -2.86 3.59
CA LEU A 116 -1.55 -2.13 2.61
C LEU A 116 -2.04 -2.50 1.21
N LYS A 117 -2.39 -1.48 0.43
CA LYS A 117 -2.72 -1.62 -0.99
C LYS A 117 -1.82 -0.74 -1.82
N VAL A 118 -1.19 -1.31 -2.84
CA VAL A 118 -0.27 -0.60 -3.73
C VAL A 118 -0.67 -0.83 -5.17
N GLU A 119 -0.88 0.23 -5.93
CA GLU A 119 -0.99 0.18 -7.39
C GLU A 119 0.07 1.07 -7.99
N SER A 120 0.86 0.53 -8.90
CA SER A 120 1.93 1.26 -9.55
C SER A 120 2.14 0.80 -10.96
N LYS A 121 2.48 1.72 -11.86
CA LYS A 121 3.11 1.37 -13.14
C LYS A 121 4.63 1.55 -13.09
N CYS A 122 5.22 1.73 -11.91
CA CYS A 122 6.66 1.90 -11.74
C CYS A 122 7.44 0.75 -12.41
N GLU A 123 8.30 1.11 -13.36
CA GLU A 123 9.03 0.17 -14.20
C GLU A 123 10.29 -0.40 -13.52
N GLU A 124 10.74 0.23 -12.44
CA GLU A 124 11.97 -0.14 -11.72
C GLU A 124 11.77 -1.38 -10.83
N VAL A 125 10.53 -1.66 -10.44
CA VAL A 125 10.18 -2.75 -9.52
C VAL A 125 10.08 -4.08 -10.28
N LYS A 126 11.16 -4.86 -10.25
CA LYS A 126 11.22 -6.21 -10.83
C LYS A 126 10.87 -7.32 -9.85
N SER A 127 11.05 -7.07 -8.55
CA SER A 127 10.67 -7.98 -7.47
C SER A 127 10.15 -7.19 -6.28
N PHE A 128 9.15 -7.73 -5.58
CA PHE A 128 8.46 -7.03 -4.50
C PHE A 128 7.76 -8.03 -3.55
N PRO A 129 7.60 -7.74 -2.25
CA PRO A 129 8.18 -6.63 -1.48
C PRO A 129 9.60 -6.92 -1.03
N GLU A 130 10.40 -5.89 -0.79
CA GLU A 130 11.75 -6.04 -0.27
C GLU A 130 11.78 -6.57 1.16
N GLU A 131 12.93 -7.14 1.53
CA GLU A 131 13.17 -7.57 2.91
C GLU A 131 13.03 -6.40 3.87
N ALA A 132 12.32 -6.61 4.98
CA ALA A 132 12.02 -5.59 5.98
C ALA A 132 11.25 -4.35 5.46
N LEU A 133 10.59 -4.41 4.31
CA LEU A 133 9.70 -3.32 3.86
C LEU A 133 8.35 -3.31 4.59
N LEU A 134 7.73 -4.49 4.70
CA LEU A 134 6.36 -4.64 5.18
C LEU A 134 6.26 -5.02 6.67
N PRO A 135 5.44 -4.33 7.49
CA PRO A 135 5.38 -4.61 8.92
C PRO A 135 4.72 -5.97 9.21
N PRO A 136 5.13 -6.68 10.28
CA PRO A 136 4.62 -8.01 10.63
C PRO A 136 3.14 -8.01 11.07
N THR A 137 2.56 -6.82 11.26
CA THR A 137 1.20 -6.56 11.68
C THR A 137 0.19 -6.67 10.54
N LEU A 138 0.64 -6.63 9.28
CA LEU A 138 -0.21 -6.71 8.09
C LEU A 138 -1.04 -7.99 8.07
N THR A 139 -2.34 -7.84 7.86
CA THR A 139 -3.29 -8.93 7.62
C THR A 139 -3.75 -8.98 6.18
N THR A 140 -3.70 -7.85 5.47
CA THR A 140 -4.10 -7.76 4.06
C THR A 140 -3.05 -6.99 3.28
N PHE A 141 -2.55 -7.63 2.22
CA PHE A 141 -1.62 -7.03 1.29
C PHE A 141 -2.13 -7.19 -0.13
N SER A 142 -2.23 -6.09 -0.85
CA SER A 142 -2.70 -6.07 -2.23
C SER A 142 -1.72 -5.30 -3.10
N ILE A 143 -1.34 -5.87 -4.23
CA ILE A 143 -0.56 -5.17 -5.24
C ILE A 143 -1.27 -5.24 -6.59
N SER A 144 -1.12 -4.19 -7.38
CA SER A 144 -1.74 -4.12 -8.70
C SER A 144 -0.97 -3.32 -9.73
N SER A 145 -1.16 -3.66 -11.01
CA SER A 145 -0.71 -2.92 -12.19
C SER A 145 0.81 -2.78 -12.37
N PHE A 146 1.65 -3.46 -11.57
CA PHE A 146 3.11 -3.35 -11.64
C PHE A 146 3.64 -3.82 -13.01
N ALA A 147 4.11 -2.85 -13.82
CA ALA A 147 4.44 -3.05 -15.22
C ALA A 147 5.58 -4.04 -15.47
N ASN A 148 6.56 -4.09 -14.56
CA ASN A 148 7.78 -4.89 -14.70
C ASN A 148 8.01 -5.92 -13.57
N LEU A 149 7.04 -6.12 -12.69
CA LEU A 149 7.15 -7.09 -11.60
C LEU A 149 7.20 -8.51 -12.17
N LYS A 150 8.31 -9.21 -11.95
CA LYS A 150 8.55 -10.57 -12.45
C LYS A 150 8.38 -11.65 -11.39
N SER A 151 8.67 -11.32 -10.14
CA SER A 151 8.63 -12.26 -9.03
C SER A 151 8.19 -11.59 -7.73
N LEU A 152 7.57 -12.38 -6.85
CA LEU A 152 7.43 -12.01 -5.45
C LEU A 152 8.69 -12.38 -4.68
N ASN A 153 9.22 -11.48 -3.86
CA ASN A 153 10.46 -11.72 -3.11
C ASN A 153 10.15 -12.46 -1.79
N ALA A 154 10.64 -13.70 -1.67
CA ALA A 154 10.45 -14.55 -0.48
C ALA A 154 10.83 -13.85 0.84
N LYS A 155 11.94 -13.10 0.83
CA LYS A 155 12.46 -12.43 2.03
C LYS A 155 11.53 -11.33 2.54
N GLY A 156 10.78 -10.69 1.65
CA GLY A 156 9.78 -9.69 2.02
C GLY A 156 8.58 -10.29 2.76
N PHE A 157 8.30 -11.58 2.57
CA PHE A 157 7.20 -12.30 3.22
C PHE A 157 7.61 -13.02 4.51
N ARG A 158 8.91 -13.24 4.73
CA ARG A 158 9.45 -14.08 5.80
C ARG A 158 8.95 -13.77 7.21
N HIS A 159 8.67 -12.49 7.49
CA HIS A 159 8.26 -12.02 8.82
C HIS A 159 6.75 -11.74 8.94
N LEU A 160 5.97 -11.95 7.88
CA LEU A 160 4.55 -11.60 7.81
C LEU A 160 3.65 -12.67 8.41
N ASN A 161 3.87 -12.98 9.69
CA ASN A 161 3.16 -14.03 10.43
C ASN A 161 1.66 -13.74 10.63
N SER A 162 1.23 -12.49 10.45
CA SER A 162 -0.18 -12.08 10.57
C SER A 162 -0.92 -12.06 9.24
N LEU A 163 -0.23 -12.21 8.10
CA LEU A 163 -0.82 -12.01 6.78
C LEU A 163 -1.90 -13.07 6.50
N LYS A 164 -3.13 -12.61 6.27
CA LYS A 164 -4.31 -13.46 6.01
C LYS A 164 -4.78 -13.41 4.58
N SER A 165 -4.60 -12.28 3.89
CA SER A 165 -5.11 -12.07 2.54
C SER A 165 -4.04 -11.45 1.67
N LEU A 166 -3.71 -12.13 0.56
CA LEU A 166 -2.82 -11.65 -0.49
C LEU A 166 -3.61 -11.51 -1.78
N LYS A 167 -3.56 -10.33 -2.39
CA LYS A 167 -4.29 -10.05 -3.63
C LYS A 167 -3.37 -9.48 -4.70
N LEU A 168 -3.38 -10.10 -5.87
CA LEU A 168 -2.50 -9.78 -7.00
C LEU A 168 -3.38 -9.48 -8.22
N TRP A 169 -3.27 -8.25 -8.75
CA TRP A 169 -4.12 -7.80 -9.86
C TRP A 169 -3.30 -7.18 -10.98
N HIS A 170 -3.61 -7.47 -12.25
CA HIS A 170 -3.04 -6.74 -13.39
C HIS A 170 -1.48 -6.74 -13.45
N CYS A 171 -0.81 -7.73 -12.87
CA CYS A 171 0.65 -7.86 -12.88
C CYS A 171 1.10 -8.78 -14.03
N ASN A 172 1.03 -8.28 -15.27
CA ASN A 172 1.17 -9.08 -16.49
C ASN A 172 2.52 -9.80 -16.65
N LYS A 173 3.58 -9.32 -16.01
CA LYS A 173 4.93 -9.92 -16.09
C LYS A 173 5.27 -10.82 -14.91
N LEU A 174 4.37 -10.99 -13.93
CA LEU A 174 4.61 -11.80 -12.75
C LEU A 174 4.55 -13.29 -13.12
N GLN A 175 5.69 -13.97 -13.04
CA GLN A 175 5.86 -15.32 -13.64
C GLN A 175 5.71 -16.47 -12.66
N CYS A 176 6.04 -16.26 -11.39
CA CYS A 176 6.07 -17.32 -10.40
C CYS A 176 5.95 -16.77 -8.97
N LEU A 177 5.56 -17.65 -8.07
CA LEU A 177 5.60 -17.43 -6.63
C LEU A 177 6.98 -17.75 -6.05
N PRO A 178 7.32 -17.24 -4.86
CA PRO A 178 8.61 -17.52 -4.22
C PRO A 178 8.84 -19.03 -4.06
N GLU A 179 10.08 -19.51 -4.20
CA GLU A 179 10.39 -20.95 -4.12
C GLU A 179 10.07 -21.54 -2.74
N GLU A 180 10.31 -20.76 -1.68
CA GLU A 180 10.01 -21.10 -0.30
C GLU A 180 8.51 -21.09 0.03
N GLY A 181 7.67 -20.66 -0.93
CA GLY A 181 6.22 -20.53 -0.77
C GLY A 181 5.78 -19.21 -0.13
N LEU A 182 4.47 -19.06 0.01
CA LEU A 182 3.84 -17.93 0.70
C LEU A 182 3.70 -18.23 2.21
N PRO A 183 3.52 -17.20 3.08
CA PRO A 183 3.35 -17.40 4.51
C PRO A 183 2.27 -18.43 4.85
N THR A 184 2.52 -19.26 5.86
CA THR A 184 1.56 -20.29 6.32
C THR A 184 0.34 -19.71 7.02
N SER A 185 0.43 -18.45 7.46
CA SER A 185 -0.67 -17.67 8.02
C SER A 185 -1.75 -17.32 7.02
N LEU A 186 -1.45 -17.41 5.72
CA LEU A 186 -2.28 -16.95 4.61
C LEU A 186 -3.54 -17.81 4.49
N PHE A 187 -4.69 -17.13 4.56
CA PHE A 187 -6.01 -17.74 4.48
C PHE A 187 -6.61 -17.61 3.08
N GLU A 188 -6.36 -16.47 2.44
CA GLU A 188 -6.92 -16.08 1.15
C GLU A 188 -5.82 -15.66 0.18
N LEU A 189 -5.88 -16.20 -1.03
CA LEU A 189 -5.12 -15.75 -2.20
C LEU A 189 -6.08 -15.42 -3.34
N GLN A 190 -6.01 -14.18 -3.83
CA GLN A 190 -6.72 -13.75 -5.03
C GLN A 190 -5.72 -13.36 -6.12
N ILE A 191 -5.87 -13.94 -7.30
CA ILE A 191 -5.08 -13.62 -8.50
C ILE A 191 -6.06 -13.32 -9.62
N SER A 192 -5.94 -12.16 -10.28
CA SER A 192 -6.68 -11.93 -11.53
C SER A 192 -5.93 -10.97 -12.44
N SER A 193 -6.12 -11.17 -13.74
CA SER A 193 -5.40 -10.44 -14.77
C SER A 193 -3.88 -10.53 -14.57
N CYS A 194 -3.38 -11.68 -14.12
CA CYS A 194 -1.94 -11.98 -13.99
C CYS A 194 -1.60 -13.23 -14.82
N PRO A 195 -1.72 -13.18 -16.16
CA PRO A 195 -1.82 -14.37 -17.03
C PRO A 195 -0.70 -15.40 -16.82
N LEU A 196 0.56 -14.95 -16.68
CA LEU A 196 1.71 -15.85 -16.49
C LEU A 196 1.67 -16.55 -15.12
N LEU A 197 1.19 -15.86 -14.09
CA LEU A 197 1.06 -16.42 -12.75
C LEU A 197 -0.18 -17.34 -12.65
N GLU A 198 -1.27 -16.97 -13.31
CA GLU A 198 -2.49 -17.78 -13.39
C GLU A 198 -2.21 -19.15 -14.01
N GLU A 199 -1.47 -19.18 -15.12
CA GLU A 199 -0.98 -20.43 -15.73
C GLU A 199 -0.08 -21.21 -14.75
N GLY A 200 0.85 -20.52 -14.08
CA GLY A 200 1.71 -21.13 -13.06
C GLY A 200 0.95 -21.71 -11.87
N CYS A 201 -0.22 -21.16 -11.54
CA CYS A 201 -1.07 -21.57 -10.43
C CYS A 201 -2.23 -22.49 -10.84
N GLU A 202 -2.26 -23.00 -12.08
CA GLU A 202 -3.28 -23.96 -12.51
C GLU A 202 -3.34 -25.14 -11.55
N LYS A 203 -4.54 -25.48 -11.07
CA LYS A 203 -4.75 -26.55 -10.10
C LYS A 203 -4.15 -27.87 -10.59
N GLU A 204 -3.31 -28.50 -9.76
CA GLU A 204 -2.66 -29.80 -9.97
C GLU A 204 -1.66 -29.90 -11.13
N LYS A 205 -1.58 -28.89 -12.02
CA LYS A 205 -0.68 -28.90 -13.19
C LYS A 205 0.36 -27.78 -13.15
N GLY A 206 -0.01 -26.63 -12.59
CA GLY A 206 0.81 -25.44 -12.55
C GLY A 206 2.04 -25.63 -11.65
N LYS A 207 3.19 -25.14 -12.12
CA LYS A 207 4.49 -25.22 -11.42
C LYS A 207 4.47 -24.60 -10.01
N ASP A 208 3.58 -23.63 -9.78
CA ASP A 208 3.44 -22.90 -8.51
C ASP A 208 2.29 -23.44 -7.64
N TRP A 209 1.49 -24.41 -8.12
CA TRP A 209 0.34 -24.93 -7.38
C TRP A 209 0.71 -25.44 -5.98
N LEU A 210 1.81 -26.20 -5.85
CA LEU A 210 2.27 -26.73 -4.56
C LEU A 210 2.65 -25.63 -3.56
N LYS A 211 3.02 -24.43 -4.04
CA LYS A 211 3.37 -23.27 -3.20
C LYS A 211 2.16 -22.59 -2.56
N ILE A 212 0.95 -22.90 -3.04
CA ILE A 212 -0.32 -22.33 -2.58
C ILE A 212 -1.32 -23.38 -2.10
N ALA A 213 -0.98 -24.67 -2.23
CA ALA A 213 -1.85 -25.77 -1.88
C ALA A 213 -2.25 -25.81 -0.40
N HIS A 214 -1.56 -25.08 0.49
CA HIS A 214 -1.93 -24.92 1.91
C HIS A 214 -3.00 -23.85 2.16
N ILE A 215 -3.26 -22.94 1.22
CA ILE A 215 -4.11 -21.74 1.42
C ILE A 215 -5.60 -22.09 1.28
N PRO A 216 -6.42 -22.01 2.34
CA PRO A 216 -7.81 -22.46 2.32
C PRO A 216 -8.65 -21.90 1.17
N TYR A 217 -8.59 -20.59 0.93
CA TYR A 217 -9.39 -19.91 -0.08
C TYR A 217 -8.52 -19.38 -1.22
N ILE A 218 -8.76 -19.88 -2.44
CA ILE A 218 -8.01 -19.52 -3.64
C ILE A 218 -8.98 -19.11 -4.75
N CYS A 219 -8.88 -17.86 -5.19
CA CYS A 219 -9.63 -17.32 -6.31
C CYS A 219 -8.67 -16.91 -7.44
N ILE A 220 -8.83 -17.49 -8.63
CA ILE A 220 -8.00 -17.22 -9.81
C ILE A 220 -8.94 -16.82 -10.96
N ASP A 221 -8.70 -15.65 -11.56
CA ASP A 221 -9.52 -15.06 -12.64
C ASP A 221 -11.03 -15.10 -12.36
N LYS A 222 -11.42 -14.65 -11.16
CA LYS A 222 -12.81 -14.64 -10.65
C LYS A 222 -13.44 -16.03 -10.47
N GLN A 223 -12.67 -17.11 -10.60
CA GLN A 223 -13.10 -18.47 -10.32
C GLN A 223 -12.56 -18.93 -8.96
N ILE A 224 -13.47 -19.43 -8.12
CA ILE A 224 -13.09 -20.04 -6.84
C ILE A 224 -12.57 -21.46 -7.13
N ILE A 225 -11.29 -21.68 -6.85
CA ILE A 225 -10.60 -22.96 -7.03
C ILE A 225 -10.75 -23.85 -5.80
N ARG A 226 -10.76 -23.22 -4.62
CA ARG A 226 -10.99 -23.81 -3.30
C ARG A 226 -11.47 -22.76 -2.33
#